data_AF-A0A812UI89-F1
#
_entry.id   AF-A0A812UI89-F1
#
_cell.length_a   1.000
_cell.length_b   1.000
_cell.length_c   1.000
_cell.angle_alpha   90.00
_cell.angle_beta   90.00
_cell.angle_gamma   90.00
#
_symmetry.space_group_name_H-M   'P 1'
#
loop_
_entity.id
_entity.type
_entity.pdbx_description
1 polymer ?
#
loop_
_entity_poly.entity_id
_entity_poly.type
_entity_poly.pdbx_seq_one_letter_code
_entity_poly.pdbx_strand_id
1 'polypeptide(L)'
;GEVTNEELWDLVDVGPEFEHHEAIGQVAAPVQEKDPAGEIVVELGGGLVKVQRWVVAAKNERVDGKETPIVRCRIVARDYSTGPSASQLGISSPTASAKALKLFLAAIGAEGLNILGLDVSTALLFAWLGNEKVVVSVPEGCVGPGGEKLYLRLKKALYGLRSAALHWTRHLSGLLGKLFGLRPCPTEPCLFTGYFRNKRVFVLSYVDDLLLAGASTEELYEMVEMLRKELKLKVTADLAKDGKILYLGGEILKSEPGGDLKMFLRSTMSTS
;
A
#
# COMPACT_ATOMS: atom_id res chain seq x y z
N GLY A 1 7.16 0.92 36.95
CA GLY A 1 5.99 0.37 36.26
C GLY A 1 6.28 0.45 34.78
N GLU A 2 5.91 -0.57 34.00
CA GLU A 2 5.99 -0.47 32.55
C GLU A 2 5.04 0.63 32.10
N VAL A 3 5.57 1.65 31.40
CA VAL A 3 4.77 2.72 30.81
C VAL A 3 4.04 2.14 29.59
N THR A 4 2.73 2.37 29.52
CA THR A 4 1.89 1.87 28.43
C THR A 4 2.11 2.65 27.13
N ASN A 5 1.78 2.05 25.98
CA ASN A 5 1.90 2.73 24.68
C ASN A 5 0.97 3.95 24.57
N GLU A 6 -0.18 3.94 25.27
CA GLU A 6 -1.09 5.09 25.35
C GLU A 6 -0.49 6.22 26.18
N GLU A 7 0.09 5.93 27.34
CA GLU A 7 0.81 6.92 28.14
C GLU A 7 1.99 7.51 27.35
N LEU A 8 2.78 6.68 26.66
CA LEU A 8 3.86 7.17 25.79
C LEU A 8 3.36 8.03 24.62
N TRP A 9 2.15 7.78 24.13
CA TRP A 9 1.55 8.54 23.02
C TRP A 9 1.15 9.95 23.44
N ASP A 10 0.54 10.10 24.61
CA ASP A 10 0.20 11.40 25.20
C ASP A 10 1.45 12.22 25.59
N LEU A 11 2.59 11.55 25.72
CA LEU A 11 3.88 12.13 26.08
C LEU A 11 4.77 12.48 24.88
N VAL A 12 4.35 12.15 23.64
CA VAL A 12 5.01 12.64 22.44
C VAL A 12 4.72 14.14 22.31
N ASP A 13 5.48 14.97 23.02
CA ASP A 13 5.49 16.41 22.83
C ASP A 13 6.30 16.73 21.57
N VAL A 14 5.60 16.78 20.43
CA VAL A 14 6.19 17.05 19.11
C VAL A 14 6.40 18.55 18.86
N GLY A 15 6.21 19.40 19.87
CA GLY A 15 6.22 20.84 19.69
C GLY A 15 5.10 21.31 18.74
N PRO A 16 5.05 22.62 18.39
CA PRO A 16 3.97 23.20 17.58
C PRO A 16 3.96 22.74 16.11
N GLU A 17 4.91 21.90 15.68
CA GLU A 17 4.94 21.33 14.33
C GLU A 17 3.96 20.15 14.22
N PHE A 18 2.69 20.49 14.00
CA PHE A 18 1.52 19.61 13.84
C PHE A 18 1.75 18.38 12.92
N GLU A 19 2.71 18.46 12.00
CA GLU A 19 3.01 17.44 10.99
C GLU A 19 3.62 16.15 11.55
N HIS A 20 4.40 16.20 12.63
CA HIS A 20 5.07 15.00 13.17
C HIS A 20 4.11 14.12 13.99
N HIS A 21 3.12 14.72 14.64
CA HIS A 21 2.10 14.00 15.41
C HIS A 21 1.24 13.10 14.50
N GLU A 22 0.79 13.63 13.35
CA GLU A 22 -0.01 12.87 12.39
C GLU A 22 0.77 11.65 11.85
N ALA A 23 2.04 11.84 11.52
CA ALA A 23 2.87 10.81 10.91
C ALA A 23 3.24 9.67 11.87
N ILE A 24 3.49 9.97 13.15
CA ILE A 24 3.68 8.93 14.16
C ILE A 24 2.34 8.27 14.48
N GLY A 25 1.23 9.03 14.49
CA GLY A 25 -0.12 8.51 14.71
C GLY A 25 -0.55 7.50 13.65
N GLN A 26 -0.13 7.66 12.39
CA GLN A 26 -0.37 6.68 11.33
C GLN A 26 0.22 5.29 11.63
N VAL A 27 1.22 5.19 12.51
CA VAL A 27 1.89 3.92 12.83
C VAL A 27 1.62 3.46 14.25
N ALA A 28 1.65 4.38 15.22
CA ALA A 28 1.63 4.09 16.65
C ALA A 28 0.28 4.37 17.32
N ALA A 29 -0.56 5.25 16.76
CA ALA A 29 -1.81 5.57 17.40
C ALA A 29 -2.80 4.41 17.24
N PRO A 30 -3.68 4.18 18.24
CA PRO A 30 -4.80 3.26 18.13
C PRO A 30 -5.89 3.84 17.21
N VAL A 31 -5.57 4.08 15.95
CA VAL A 31 -6.50 4.68 14.99
C VAL A 31 -7.31 3.58 14.33
N GLN A 32 -8.54 3.37 14.83
CA GLN A 32 -9.65 2.62 14.20
C GLN A 32 -9.43 1.13 13.85
N GLU A 33 -8.19 0.66 13.75
CA GLU A 33 -7.82 -0.74 13.61
C GLU A 33 -7.62 -1.35 14.99
N LYS A 34 -8.08 -2.60 15.18
CA LYS A 34 -7.90 -3.36 16.42
C LYS A 34 -6.42 -3.60 16.80
N ASP A 35 -5.47 -3.29 15.91
CA ASP A 35 -4.05 -3.60 16.09
C ASP A 35 -3.15 -2.57 15.36
N PRO A 36 -2.39 -1.73 16.08
CA PRO A 36 -1.55 -0.68 15.49
C PRO A 36 -0.37 -1.25 14.68
N ALA A 37 0.13 -0.47 13.71
CA ALA A 37 1.23 -0.89 12.84
C ALA A 37 2.61 -0.91 13.54
N GLY A 38 2.71 -0.28 14.71
CA GLY A 38 3.88 -0.32 15.58
C GLY A 38 3.52 0.15 16.99
N GLU A 39 4.52 0.19 17.86
CA GLU A 39 4.38 0.70 19.22
C GLU A 39 5.64 1.47 19.64
N ILE A 40 5.46 2.44 20.52
CA ILE A 40 6.54 3.26 21.05
C ILE A 40 7.24 2.49 22.17
N VAL A 41 8.57 2.46 22.13
CA VAL A 41 9.41 1.73 23.08
C VAL A 41 10.60 2.56 23.53
N VAL A 42 11.04 2.33 24.75
CA VAL A 42 12.21 3.00 25.37
C VAL A 42 13.50 2.18 25.18
N GLU A 43 13.39 0.85 25.01
CA GLU A 43 14.54 -0.04 24.82
C GLU A 43 14.55 -0.72 23.43
N LEU A 44 15.76 -0.90 22.88
CA LEU A 44 15.98 -1.46 21.54
C LEU A 44 15.82 -2.99 21.48
N GLY A 45 16.01 -3.71 22.59
CA GLY A 45 15.88 -5.18 22.64
C GLY A 45 16.67 -5.94 21.57
N GLY A 46 17.78 -5.37 21.08
CA GLY A 46 18.61 -5.93 20.00
C GLY A 46 18.07 -5.78 18.58
N GLY A 47 17.04 -4.93 18.33
CA GLY A 47 16.52 -4.65 16.99
C GLY A 47 17.45 -3.77 16.15
N LEU A 48 17.41 -3.93 14.82
CA LEU A 48 18.14 -3.03 13.91
C LEU A 48 17.45 -1.67 13.89
N VAL A 49 18.14 -0.65 14.40
CA VAL A 49 17.68 0.74 14.34
C VAL A 49 17.83 1.26 12.92
N LYS A 50 16.70 1.64 12.32
CA LYS A 50 16.64 2.33 11.04
C LYS A 50 16.46 3.82 11.30
N VAL A 51 17.27 4.62 10.61
CA VAL A 51 17.09 6.08 10.57
C VAL A 51 15.76 6.36 9.89
N GLN A 52 14.99 7.33 10.38
CA GLN A 52 13.75 7.78 9.77
C GLN A 52 14.00 8.86 8.72
N ARG A 53 13.08 8.99 7.78
CA ARG A 53 12.91 10.15 6.91
C ARG A 53 11.44 10.55 6.92
N TRP A 54 11.19 11.85 6.91
CA TRP A 54 9.85 12.39 6.75
C TRP A 54 9.60 12.75 5.30
N VAL A 55 8.44 12.37 4.79
CA VAL A 55 7.95 12.80 3.49
C VAL A 55 6.72 13.63 3.72
N VAL A 56 6.87 14.94 3.45
CA VAL A 56 5.80 15.91 3.53
C VAL A 56 5.29 16.17 2.11
N ALA A 57 3.99 16.06 1.91
CA ALA A 57 3.35 16.30 0.63
C ALA A 57 2.13 17.20 0.83
N ALA A 58 2.14 18.36 0.16
CA ALA A 58 0.96 19.19 0.02
C ALA A 58 0.00 18.53 -0.98
N LYS A 59 -1.28 18.39 -0.61
CA LYS A 59 -2.36 17.93 -1.46
C LYS A 59 -3.57 18.83 -1.28
N ASN A 60 -4.34 19.01 -2.33
CA ASN A 60 -5.67 19.58 -2.20
C ASN A 60 -6.65 18.42 -2.00
N GLU A 61 -7.40 18.43 -0.90
CA GLU A 61 -8.54 17.54 -0.73
C GLU A 61 -9.83 18.35 -0.73
N ARG A 62 -10.90 17.69 -1.19
CA ARG A 62 -12.22 18.29 -1.20
C ARG A 62 -12.89 18.01 0.13
N VAL A 63 -12.92 19.01 1.00
CA VAL A 63 -13.58 18.96 2.31
C VAL A 63 -14.83 19.85 2.21
N ASP A 64 -16.01 19.28 2.46
CA ASP A 64 -17.30 19.96 2.33
C ASP A 64 -17.52 20.67 0.98
N GLY A 65 -17.04 20.05 -0.11
CA GLY A 65 -17.18 20.57 -1.47
C GLY A 65 -16.15 21.63 -1.88
N LYS A 66 -15.36 22.17 -0.95
CA LYS A 66 -14.27 23.12 -1.21
C LYS A 66 -12.92 22.42 -1.32
N GLU A 67 -12.10 22.84 -2.28
CA GLU A 67 -10.70 22.44 -2.28
C GLU A 67 -9.98 23.12 -1.13
N THR A 68 -9.39 22.31 -0.26
CA THR A 68 -8.62 22.77 0.90
C THR A 68 -7.20 22.20 0.77
N PRO A 69 -6.17 23.04 0.86
CA PRO A 69 -4.80 22.58 0.91
C PRO A 69 -4.56 21.87 2.25
N ILE A 70 -4.16 20.62 2.19
CA ILE A 70 -3.79 19.77 3.31
C ILE A 70 -2.33 19.38 3.14
N VAL A 71 -1.56 19.45 4.22
CA VAL A 71 -0.21 18.90 4.25
C VAL A 71 -0.29 17.53 4.91
N ARG A 72 0.22 16.50 4.22
CA ARG A 72 0.35 15.16 4.79
C ARG A 72 1.80 14.87 5.08
N CYS A 73 2.09 14.52 6.31
CA CYS A 73 3.39 13.98 6.71
C CYS A 73 3.32 12.46 6.84
N ARG A 74 4.40 11.78 6.45
CA ARG A 74 4.57 10.33 6.57
C ARG A 74 5.95 9.99 7.10
N ILE A 75 6.01 9.04 8.02
CA ILE A 75 7.26 8.42 8.45
C ILE A 75 7.68 7.34 7.45
N VAL A 76 8.96 7.34 7.09
CA VAL A 76 9.57 6.38 6.17
C VAL A 76 10.84 5.85 6.83
N ALA A 77 11.02 4.53 6.87
CA ALA A 77 12.26 3.94 7.32
C ALA A 77 13.36 4.14 6.26
N ARG A 78 14.60 4.38 6.68
CA ARG A 78 15.74 4.55 5.79
C ARG A 78 16.64 3.32 5.86
N ASP A 79 16.14 2.21 5.34
CA ASP A 79 16.86 0.94 5.32
C ASP A 79 17.76 0.78 4.07
N TYR A 80 17.65 1.68 3.10
CA TYR A 80 18.40 1.65 1.83
C TYR A 80 19.70 2.47 1.84
N SER A 81 20.02 3.17 2.93
CA SER A 81 21.14 4.11 2.98
C SER A 81 22.52 3.45 3.02
N THR A 82 22.61 2.19 3.43
CA THR A 82 23.88 1.42 3.52
C THR A 82 23.65 -0.08 3.30
N GLY A 83 24.60 -0.75 2.64
CA GLY A 83 24.59 -2.20 2.43
C GLY A 83 23.93 -2.68 1.12
N PRO A 84 23.73 -4.01 0.96
CA PRO A 84 23.24 -4.62 -0.28
C PRO A 84 21.77 -4.28 -0.58
N SER A 85 21.39 -4.28 -1.86
CA SER A 85 20.02 -4.03 -2.28
C SER A 85 19.05 -5.13 -1.81
N ALA A 86 17.73 -4.85 -1.85
CA ALA A 86 16.71 -5.84 -1.55
C ALA A 86 16.83 -7.10 -2.45
N SER A 87 17.21 -6.92 -3.72
CA SER A 87 17.41 -8.03 -4.65
C SER A 87 18.62 -8.90 -4.28
N GLN A 88 19.74 -8.28 -3.90
CA GLN A 88 20.93 -9.00 -3.44
C GLN A 88 20.67 -9.80 -2.16
N LEU A 89 19.76 -9.31 -1.33
CA LEU A 89 19.32 -9.97 -0.10
C LEU A 89 18.20 -11.02 -0.32
N GLY A 90 17.68 -11.15 -1.55
CA GLY A 90 16.57 -12.05 -1.84
C GLY A 90 15.23 -11.66 -1.19
N ILE A 91 15.08 -10.39 -0.79
CA ILE A 91 13.90 -9.85 -0.10
C ILE A 91 13.12 -8.84 -0.95
N SER A 92 13.48 -8.67 -2.23
CA SER A 92 12.72 -7.83 -3.15
C SER A 92 11.35 -8.43 -3.44
N SER A 93 10.34 -7.58 -3.54
CA SER A 93 9.06 -7.99 -4.07
C SER A 93 9.09 -8.07 -5.60
N PRO A 94 8.41 -9.05 -6.22
CA PRO A 94 8.09 -8.95 -7.63
C PRO A 94 7.23 -7.70 -7.85
N THR A 95 7.59 -6.91 -8.86
CA THR A 95 6.81 -5.75 -9.29
C THR A 95 6.20 -6.09 -10.64
N ALA A 96 4.95 -5.72 -10.89
CA ALA A 96 4.29 -6.01 -12.15
C ALA A 96 5.13 -5.46 -13.31
N SER A 97 5.66 -6.36 -14.12
CA SER A 97 6.46 -6.01 -15.28
C SER A 97 5.55 -5.45 -16.38
N ALA A 98 6.11 -4.68 -17.32
CA ALA A 98 5.36 -4.31 -18.52
C ALA A 98 4.86 -5.54 -19.30
N LYS A 99 5.53 -6.70 -19.17
CA LYS A 99 5.08 -7.98 -19.75
C LYS A 99 3.86 -8.53 -19.00
N ALA A 100 3.87 -8.50 -17.67
CA ALA A 100 2.72 -8.90 -16.85
C ALA A 100 1.48 -8.07 -17.19
N LEU A 101 1.64 -6.75 -17.31
CA LEU A 101 0.54 -5.86 -17.69
C LEU A 101 0.02 -6.17 -19.10
N LYS A 102 0.91 -6.35 -20.09
CA LYS A 102 0.51 -6.73 -21.45
C LYS A 102 -0.20 -8.08 -21.48
N LEU A 103 0.30 -9.07 -20.74
CA LEU A 103 -0.30 -10.41 -20.63
C LEU A 103 -1.68 -10.33 -19.99
N PHE A 104 -1.82 -9.56 -18.92
CA PHE A 104 -3.10 -9.28 -18.27
C PHE A 104 -4.08 -8.67 -19.27
N LEU A 105 -3.72 -7.55 -19.92
CA LEU A 105 -4.60 -6.87 -20.88
C LEU A 105 -4.97 -7.77 -22.07
N ALA A 106 -4.04 -8.57 -22.58
CA ALA A 106 -4.33 -9.52 -23.65
C ALA A 106 -5.35 -10.59 -23.21
N ALA A 107 -5.22 -11.11 -21.99
CA ALA A 107 -6.18 -12.08 -21.43
C ALA A 107 -7.57 -11.46 -21.23
N ILE A 108 -7.63 -10.26 -20.64
CA ILE A 108 -8.91 -9.54 -20.42
C ILE A 108 -9.58 -9.23 -21.76
N GLY A 109 -8.81 -8.78 -22.77
CA GLY A 109 -9.32 -8.49 -24.11
C GLY A 109 -9.87 -9.74 -24.80
N ALA A 110 -9.13 -10.85 -24.75
CA ALA A 110 -9.54 -12.12 -25.37
C ALA A 110 -10.81 -12.72 -24.73
N GLU A 111 -11.00 -12.53 -23.42
CA GLU A 111 -12.17 -13.02 -22.68
C GLU A 111 -13.30 -11.98 -22.57
N GLY A 112 -13.12 -10.77 -23.13
CA GLY A 112 -14.11 -9.70 -23.11
C GLY A 112 -14.43 -9.14 -21.71
N LEU A 113 -13.51 -9.27 -20.75
CA LEU A 113 -13.75 -8.98 -19.33
C LEU A 113 -13.80 -7.46 -19.04
N ASN A 114 -14.35 -7.12 -17.87
CA ASN A 114 -14.36 -5.77 -17.31
C ASN A 114 -13.16 -5.58 -16.37
N ILE A 115 -12.75 -4.33 -16.13
CA ILE A 115 -11.65 -3.98 -15.23
C ILE A 115 -12.13 -2.89 -14.26
N LEU A 116 -11.85 -3.06 -12.98
CA LEU A 116 -11.87 -2.02 -11.96
C LEU A 116 -10.43 -1.65 -11.58
N GLY A 117 -10.14 -0.35 -11.55
CA GLY A 117 -8.93 0.19 -10.92
C GLY A 117 -9.17 0.41 -9.44
N LEU A 118 -8.24 -0.04 -8.60
CA LEU A 118 -8.33 0.04 -7.16
C LEU A 118 -7.05 0.64 -6.58
N ASP A 119 -7.18 1.46 -5.55
CA ASP A 119 -6.08 2.03 -4.75
C ASP A 119 -6.23 1.58 -3.30
N VAL A 120 -5.23 0.87 -2.78
CA VAL A 120 -5.15 0.47 -1.38
C VAL A 120 -4.37 1.55 -0.63
N SER A 121 -5.11 2.34 0.15
CA SER A 121 -4.49 3.33 1.02
C SER A 121 -3.60 2.65 2.05
N THR A 122 -2.37 3.14 2.19
CA THR A 122 -1.38 2.66 3.17
C THR A 122 -1.15 1.14 3.12
N ALA A 123 -1.08 0.55 1.92
CA ALA A 123 -1.10 -0.90 1.74
C ALA A 123 -0.04 -1.64 2.56
N LEU A 124 1.18 -1.10 2.63
CA LEU A 124 2.27 -1.70 3.42
C LEU A 124 1.93 -1.87 4.90
N LEU A 125 1.14 -0.95 5.47
CA LEU A 125 0.74 -1.00 6.88
C LEU A 125 -0.28 -2.11 7.17
N PHE A 126 -0.76 -2.88 6.19
CA PHE A 126 -1.54 -4.10 6.43
C PHE A 126 -0.66 -5.36 6.58
N ALA A 127 0.61 -5.28 6.17
CA ALA A 127 1.48 -6.44 6.09
C ALA A 127 2.32 -6.63 7.36
N TRP A 128 2.15 -7.76 8.03
CA TRP A 128 2.91 -8.11 9.24
C TRP A 128 4.38 -8.40 8.93
N LEU A 129 5.29 -7.86 9.75
CA LEU A 129 6.72 -8.15 9.68
C LEU A 129 7.08 -9.53 10.26
N GLY A 130 6.15 -10.15 11.01
CA GLY A 130 6.36 -11.44 11.66
C GLY A 130 7.46 -11.37 12.71
N ASN A 131 8.55 -12.10 12.49
CA ASN A 131 9.67 -12.17 13.44
C ASN A 131 10.75 -11.10 13.20
N GLU A 132 10.61 -10.25 12.17
CA GLU A 132 11.59 -9.21 11.86
C GLU A 132 11.55 -8.11 12.94
N LYS A 133 12.63 -7.98 13.70
CA LYS A 133 12.75 -6.96 14.76
C LYS A 133 13.27 -5.65 14.16
N VAL A 134 12.33 -4.79 13.75
CA VAL A 134 12.64 -3.48 13.17
C VAL A 134 12.26 -2.38 14.15
N VAL A 135 13.20 -1.47 14.37
CA VAL A 135 12.99 -0.29 15.20
C VAL A 135 13.36 0.95 14.38
N VAL A 136 12.54 1.98 14.43
CA VAL A 136 12.75 3.26 13.74
C VAL A 136 12.91 4.34 14.80
N SER A 137 13.92 5.20 14.68
CA SER A 137 14.05 6.33 15.60
C SER A 137 12.91 7.35 15.40
N VAL A 138 12.45 7.97 16.49
CA VAL A 138 11.48 9.07 16.46
C VAL A 138 12.20 10.43 16.31
N PRO A 139 11.52 11.56 16.04
CA PRO A 139 12.15 12.87 15.93
C PRO A 139 13.02 13.26 17.14
N GLU A 140 14.03 14.09 16.88
CA GLU A 140 14.77 14.76 17.95
C GLU A 140 13.82 15.72 18.69
N GLY A 141 13.72 15.59 20.01
CA GLY A 141 12.74 16.30 20.85
C GLY A 141 11.67 15.40 21.44
N CYS A 142 11.36 14.27 20.81
CA CYS A 142 10.45 13.28 21.38
C CYS A 142 11.20 12.39 22.38
N VAL A 143 11.03 12.68 23.67
CA VAL A 143 11.68 11.97 24.77
C VAL A 143 10.65 11.40 25.75
N GLY A 144 11.00 10.32 26.43
CA GLY A 144 10.18 9.76 27.51
C GLY A 144 10.11 10.67 28.73
N PRO A 145 9.28 10.33 29.73
CA PRO A 145 9.11 11.09 30.97
C PRO A 145 10.41 11.41 31.71
N GLY A 146 11.42 10.53 31.61
CA GLY A 146 12.73 10.68 32.22
C GLY A 146 13.78 11.29 31.28
N GLY A 147 13.39 11.79 30.11
CA GLY A 147 14.30 12.26 29.07
C GLY A 147 14.90 11.13 28.22
N GLU A 148 14.32 9.93 28.26
CA GLU A 148 14.83 8.79 27.51
C GLU A 148 14.60 8.96 26.01
N LYS A 149 15.54 8.47 25.21
CA LYS A 149 15.33 8.41 23.75
C LYS A 149 14.27 7.37 23.43
N LEU A 150 13.24 7.79 22.70
CA LEU A 150 12.17 6.90 22.26
C LEU A 150 12.47 6.30 20.89
N TYR A 151 11.79 5.19 20.61
CA TYR A 151 11.83 4.51 19.33
C TYR A 151 10.46 3.95 18.97
N LEU A 152 10.24 3.75 17.68
CA LEU A 152 9.07 3.09 17.14
C LEU A 152 9.42 1.67 16.73
N ARG A 153 8.95 0.68 17.49
CA ARG A 153 9.06 -0.73 17.14
C ARG A 153 7.96 -1.08 16.15
N LEU A 154 8.33 -1.53 14.95
CA LEU A 154 7.37 -1.85 13.90
C LEU A 154 6.85 -3.28 14.06
N LYS A 155 5.53 -3.43 13.96
CA LYS A 155 4.82 -4.72 13.88
C LYS A 155 4.46 -5.05 12.42
N LYS A 156 4.14 -4.01 11.66
CA LYS A 156 3.75 -4.07 10.25
C LYS A 156 4.76 -3.32 9.37
N ALA A 157 4.76 -3.62 8.08
CA ALA A 157 5.73 -3.10 7.14
C ALA A 157 5.54 -1.60 6.91
N LEU A 158 6.66 -0.88 6.81
CA LEU A 158 6.68 0.57 6.58
C LEU A 158 7.41 0.89 5.29
N TYR A 159 7.01 1.98 4.62
CA TYR A 159 7.74 2.49 3.46
C TYR A 159 9.23 2.67 3.79
N GLY A 160 10.07 2.34 2.81
CA GLY A 160 11.52 2.49 2.89
C GLY A 160 12.27 1.38 3.64
N LEU A 161 11.56 0.38 4.20
CA LEU A 161 12.15 -0.93 4.50
C LEU A 161 12.36 -1.72 3.19
N ARG A 162 13.52 -2.38 3.06
CA ARG A 162 13.80 -3.23 1.88
C ARG A 162 12.85 -4.42 1.75
N SER A 163 12.35 -4.93 2.87
CA SER A 163 11.43 -6.08 2.94
C SER A 163 9.95 -5.70 2.80
N ALA A 164 9.58 -4.42 2.87
CA ALA A 164 8.18 -4.02 3.02
C ALA A 164 7.29 -4.48 1.85
N ALA A 165 7.75 -4.28 0.63
CA ALA A 165 6.99 -4.68 -0.56
C ALA A 165 6.77 -6.21 -0.61
N LEU A 166 7.74 -7.00 -0.12
CA LEU A 166 7.63 -8.46 -0.11
C LEU A 166 6.61 -8.93 0.93
N HIS A 167 6.63 -8.32 2.11
CA HIS A 167 5.61 -8.57 3.13
C HIS A 167 4.22 -8.22 2.62
N TRP A 168 4.06 -7.07 1.94
CA TRP A 168 2.80 -6.70 1.31
C TRP A 168 2.34 -7.70 0.25
N THR A 169 3.20 -8.09 -0.68
CA THR A 169 2.83 -9.07 -1.72
C THR A 169 2.43 -10.41 -1.12
N ARG A 170 3.10 -10.86 -0.05
CA ARG A 170 2.71 -12.09 0.68
C ARG A 170 1.36 -11.93 1.37
N HIS A 171 1.13 -10.80 2.03
CA HIS A 171 -0.15 -10.49 2.68
C HIS A 171 -1.29 -10.47 1.66
N LEU A 172 -1.13 -9.73 0.57
CA LEU A 172 -2.13 -9.65 -0.51
C LEU A 172 -2.38 -11.02 -1.13
N SER A 173 -1.33 -11.80 -1.44
CA SER A 173 -1.48 -13.16 -1.97
C SER A 173 -2.26 -14.06 -1.02
N GLY A 174 -1.99 -14.01 0.28
CA GLY A 174 -2.70 -14.79 1.29
C GLY A 174 -4.16 -14.36 1.40
N LEU A 175 -4.43 -13.05 1.37
CA LEU A 175 -5.78 -12.48 1.44
C LEU A 175 -6.62 -12.89 0.22
N LEU A 176 -6.08 -12.72 -0.99
CA LEU A 176 -6.76 -13.11 -2.24
C LEU A 176 -7.00 -14.63 -2.30
N GLY A 177 -6.04 -15.43 -1.84
CA GLY A 177 -6.21 -16.88 -1.73
C GLY A 177 -7.29 -17.28 -0.72
N LYS A 178 -7.33 -16.64 0.45
CA LYS A 178 -8.30 -16.92 1.51
C LYS A 178 -9.72 -16.53 1.13
N LEU A 179 -9.91 -15.33 0.56
CA LEU A 179 -11.24 -14.80 0.26
C LEU A 179 -11.83 -15.38 -1.02
N PHE A 180 -10.99 -15.62 -2.03
CA PHE A 180 -11.45 -15.89 -3.40
C PHE A 180 -10.81 -17.13 -4.03
N GLY A 181 -9.88 -17.80 -3.34
CA GLY A 181 -9.16 -18.95 -3.91
C GLY A 181 -8.20 -18.59 -5.05
N LEU A 182 -7.89 -17.30 -5.24
CA LEU A 182 -6.97 -16.86 -6.30
C LEU A 182 -5.54 -17.29 -5.98
N ARG A 183 -4.77 -17.60 -7.03
CA ARG A 183 -3.36 -17.99 -6.91
C ARG A 183 -2.47 -17.10 -7.77
N PRO A 184 -1.25 -16.77 -7.30
CA PRO A 184 -0.28 -16.06 -8.12
C PRO A 184 0.14 -16.91 -9.31
N CYS A 185 0.39 -16.26 -10.44
CA CYS A 185 0.99 -16.88 -11.61
C CYS A 185 2.44 -17.29 -11.29
N PRO A 186 2.87 -18.53 -11.62
CA PRO A 186 4.21 -19.00 -11.30
C PRO A 186 5.34 -18.15 -11.89
N THR A 187 5.10 -17.53 -13.05
CA THR A 187 6.10 -16.71 -13.75
C THR A 187 5.95 -15.21 -13.49
N GLU A 188 4.78 -14.77 -13.04
CA GLU A 188 4.46 -13.36 -12.77
C GLU A 188 3.69 -13.26 -11.44
N PRO A 189 4.37 -13.29 -10.28
CA PRO A 189 3.70 -13.42 -8.98
C PRO A 189 2.81 -12.23 -8.57
N CYS A 190 2.86 -11.13 -9.32
CA CYS A 190 1.96 -9.98 -9.20
C CYS A 190 0.62 -10.16 -9.92
N LEU A 191 0.49 -11.19 -10.75
CA LEU A 191 -0.71 -11.55 -11.47
C LEU A 191 -1.37 -12.74 -10.78
N PHE A 192 -2.56 -12.54 -10.23
CA PHE A 192 -3.36 -13.58 -9.60
C PHE A 192 -4.49 -14.00 -10.53
N THR A 193 -4.81 -15.29 -10.54
CA THR A 193 -5.90 -15.85 -11.34
C THR A 193 -6.65 -16.92 -10.56
N GLY A 194 -7.93 -17.11 -10.89
CA GLY A 194 -8.78 -18.13 -10.33
C GLY A 194 -10.24 -17.89 -10.70
N TYR A 195 -11.15 -18.36 -9.85
CA TYR A 195 -12.58 -18.30 -10.10
C TYR A 195 -13.32 -17.75 -8.89
N PHE A 196 -14.21 -16.79 -9.12
CA PHE A 196 -15.18 -16.33 -8.14
C PHE A 196 -16.58 -16.61 -8.67
N ARG A 197 -17.41 -17.30 -7.90
CA ARG A 197 -18.76 -17.75 -8.33
C ARG A 197 -18.77 -18.45 -9.71
N ASN A 198 -17.79 -19.32 -9.94
CA ASN A 198 -17.56 -20.06 -11.19
C ASN A 198 -17.23 -19.19 -12.42
N LYS A 199 -16.93 -17.89 -12.25
CA LYS A 199 -16.45 -17.02 -13.32
C LYS A 199 -14.99 -16.67 -13.12
N ARG A 200 -14.26 -16.56 -14.22
CA ARG A 200 -12.82 -16.29 -14.20
C ARG A 200 -12.57 -14.88 -13.71
N VAL A 201 -11.59 -14.74 -12.82
CA VAL A 201 -11.15 -13.45 -12.27
C VAL A 201 -9.64 -13.35 -12.32
N PHE A 202 -9.16 -12.15 -12.59
CA PHE A 202 -7.75 -11.79 -12.56
C PHE A 202 -7.53 -10.59 -11.65
N VAL A 203 -6.41 -10.58 -10.94
CA VAL A 203 -5.93 -9.40 -10.20
C VAL A 203 -4.49 -9.15 -10.58
N LEU A 204 -4.19 -7.94 -11.06
CA LEU A 204 -2.81 -7.49 -11.26
C LEU A 204 -2.46 -6.47 -10.18
N SER A 205 -1.40 -6.72 -9.41
CA SER A 205 -0.96 -5.83 -8.34
C SER A 205 0.30 -5.05 -8.72
N TYR A 206 0.30 -3.74 -8.49
CA TYR A 206 1.48 -2.90 -8.48
C TYR A 206 1.52 -2.12 -7.17
N VAL A 207 2.23 -2.64 -6.17
CA VAL A 207 2.28 -2.06 -4.82
C VAL A 207 0.88 -1.71 -4.32
N ASP A 208 0.52 -0.43 -4.25
CA ASP A 208 -0.75 0.07 -3.71
C ASP A 208 -1.89 0.03 -4.76
N ASP A 209 -1.58 -0.01 -6.05
CA ASP A 209 -2.55 -0.01 -7.15
C ASP A 209 -2.89 -1.43 -7.63
N LEU A 210 -4.17 -1.77 -7.71
CA LEU A 210 -4.65 -3.06 -8.22
C LEU A 210 -5.55 -2.87 -9.45
N LEU A 211 -5.42 -3.78 -10.42
CA LEU A 211 -6.43 -3.97 -11.46
C LEU A 211 -7.16 -5.28 -11.17
N LEU A 212 -8.46 -5.18 -10.89
CA LEU A 212 -9.34 -6.32 -10.67
C LEU A 212 -10.19 -6.52 -11.93
N ALA A 213 -10.17 -7.71 -12.51
CA ALA A 213 -10.87 -7.97 -13.75
C ALA A 213 -11.67 -9.28 -13.74
N GLY A 214 -12.83 -9.27 -14.40
CA GLY A 214 -13.78 -10.37 -14.41
C GLY A 214 -14.99 -10.08 -15.29
N ALA A 215 -15.87 -11.07 -15.44
CA ALA A 215 -16.94 -11.01 -16.44
C ALA A 215 -18.11 -10.10 -16.04
N SER A 216 -18.48 -10.07 -14.76
CA SER A 216 -19.60 -9.27 -14.24
C SER A 216 -19.08 -8.16 -13.34
N THR A 217 -19.41 -6.91 -13.68
CA THR A 217 -19.05 -5.75 -12.87
C THR A 217 -19.68 -5.82 -11.48
N GLU A 218 -20.89 -6.38 -11.36
CA GLU A 218 -21.58 -6.60 -10.08
C GLU A 218 -20.78 -7.53 -9.17
N GLU A 219 -20.25 -8.63 -9.70
CA GLU A 219 -19.39 -9.55 -8.95
C GLU A 219 -18.05 -8.90 -8.58
N LEU A 220 -17.49 -8.06 -9.45
CA LEU A 220 -16.27 -7.30 -9.12
C LEU A 220 -16.52 -6.34 -7.94
N TYR A 221 -17.67 -5.66 -7.91
CA TYR A 221 -18.04 -4.81 -6.78
C TYR A 221 -18.27 -5.62 -5.50
N GLU A 222 -18.83 -6.81 -5.59
CA GLU A 222 -18.95 -7.69 -4.43
C GLU A 222 -17.57 -8.08 -3.87
N MET A 223 -16.62 -8.44 -4.73
CA MET A 223 -15.24 -8.70 -4.32
C MET A 223 -14.59 -7.47 -3.68
N VAL A 224 -14.86 -6.28 -4.22
CA VAL A 224 -14.42 -4.99 -3.65
C VAL A 224 -14.97 -4.81 -2.23
N GLU A 225 -16.26 -5.06 -1.99
CA GLU A 225 -16.84 -4.95 -0.65
C GLU A 225 -16.27 -6.00 0.33
N MET A 226 -15.93 -7.19 -0.16
CA MET A 226 -15.22 -8.19 0.66
C MET A 226 -13.80 -7.74 1.01
N LEU A 227 -13.08 -7.16 0.06
CA LEU A 227 -11.74 -6.60 0.30
C LEU A 227 -11.77 -5.40 1.25
N ARG A 228 -12.80 -4.53 1.18
CA ARG A 228 -12.95 -3.37 2.07
C ARG A 228 -13.08 -3.73 3.55
N LYS A 229 -13.49 -4.96 3.86
CA LYS A 229 -13.55 -5.45 5.24
C LYS A 229 -12.17 -5.72 5.83
N GLU A 230 -11.17 -5.91 4.97
CA GLU A 230 -9.82 -6.33 5.34
C GLU A 230 -8.77 -5.25 5.00
N LEU A 231 -9.08 -4.35 4.06
CA LEU A 231 -8.18 -3.31 3.54
C LEU A 231 -8.89 -1.95 3.43
N LYS A 232 -8.12 -0.86 3.59
CA LYS A 232 -8.58 0.50 3.28
C LYS A 232 -8.46 0.77 1.78
N LEU A 233 -9.53 0.48 1.06
CA LEU A 233 -9.57 0.41 -0.40
C LEU A 233 -10.48 1.48 -1.03
N LYS A 234 -10.03 2.09 -2.13
CA LYS A 234 -10.84 2.97 -2.98
C LYS A 234 -10.94 2.41 -4.40
N VAL A 235 -12.10 2.57 -5.03
CA VAL A 235 -12.25 2.33 -6.47
C VAL A 235 -11.85 3.62 -7.17
N THR A 236 -10.85 3.54 -8.04
CA THR A 236 -10.29 4.70 -8.76
C THR A 236 -10.78 4.79 -10.19
N ALA A 237 -11.21 3.68 -10.78
CA ALA A 237 -11.81 3.65 -12.11
C ALA A 237 -12.68 2.40 -12.32
N ASP A 238 -13.67 2.50 -13.20
CA ASP A 238 -14.50 1.39 -13.69
C ASP A 238 -14.52 1.46 -15.22
N LEU A 239 -13.81 0.55 -15.89
CA LEU A 239 -13.66 0.59 -17.35
C LEU A 239 -15.02 0.51 -18.06
N ALA A 240 -15.99 -0.20 -17.51
CA ALA A 240 -17.31 -0.37 -18.13
C ALA A 240 -18.13 0.93 -18.09
N LYS A 241 -17.94 1.76 -17.06
CA LYS A 241 -18.66 3.04 -16.89
C LYS A 241 -17.88 4.23 -17.46
N ASP A 242 -16.59 4.28 -17.18
CA ASP A 242 -15.73 5.42 -17.47
C ASP A 242 -15.15 5.36 -18.90
N GLY A 243 -15.18 4.18 -19.53
CA GLY A 243 -14.56 3.92 -20.84
C GLY A 243 -13.03 3.94 -20.84
N LYS A 244 -12.42 4.32 -19.71
CA LYS A 244 -10.97 4.41 -19.55
C LYS A 244 -10.49 4.19 -18.12
N ILE A 245 -9.25 3.71 -17.98
CA ILE A 245 -8.54 3.61 -16.70
C ILE A 245 -7.18 4.27 -16.83
N LEU A 246 -6.85 5.15 -15.90
CA LEU A 246 -5.48 5.65 -15.73
C LEU A 246 -4.73 4.73 -14.78
N TYR A 247 -3.63 4.14 -15.25
CA TYR A 247 -2.85 3.17 -14.49
C TYR A 247 -1.36 3.34 -14.78
N LEU A 248 -0.56 3.60 -13.75
CA LEU A 248 0.90 3.76 -13.82
C LEU A 248 1.40 4.72 -14.92
N GLY A 249 0.72 5.85 -15.10
CA GLY A 249 1.06 6.84 -16.13
C GLY A 249 0.64 6.47 -17.55
N GLY A 250 -0.01 5.31 -17.74
CA GLY A 250 -0.70 4.94 -18.97
C GLY A 250 -2.21 5.13 -18.89
N GLU A 251 -2.86 5.06 -20.04
CA GLU A 251 -4.30 5.09 -20.21
C GLU A 251 -4.73 3.80 -20.92
N ILE A 252 -5.58 3.02 -20.26
CA ILE A 252 -6.20 1.81 -20.80
C ILE A 252 -7.59 2.21 -21.29
N LEU A 253 -7.86 1.96 -22.57
CA LEU A 253 -9.12 2.26 -23.24
C LEU A 253 -9.75 0.96 -23.76
N LYS A 254 -11.07 0.90 -23.75
CA LYS A 254 -11.83 -0.10 -24.49
C LYS A 254 -12.28 0.53 -25.81
N SER A 255 -11.98 -0.07 -26.95
CA SER A 255 -12.30 0.53 -28.25
C SER A 255 -13.81 0.66 -28.46
N GLU A 256 -14.57 -0.35 -28.04
CA GLU A 256 -16.04 -0.44 -28.07
C GLU A 256 -16.51 -1.39 -26.94
N PRO A 257 -17.80 -1.41 -26.54
CA PRO A 257 -18.33 -2.43 -25.64
C PRO A 257 -18.08 -3.85 -26.19
N GLY A 258 -17.18 -4.59 -25.54
CA GLY A 258 -16.74 -5.92 -26.00
C GLY A 258 -15.58 -5.93 -27.01
N GLY A 259 -15.05 -4.76 -27.39
CA GLY A 259 -13.91 -4.63 -28.31
C GLY A 259 -12.54 -4.71 -27.62
N ASP A 260 -11.48 -4.60 -28.44
CA ASP A 260 -10.08 -4.71 -28.02
C ASP A 260 -9.68 -3.66 -26.97
N LEU A 261 -8.79 -4.07 -26.05
CA LEU A 261 -8.15 -3.17 -25.10
C LEU A 261 -6.91 -2.53 -25.70
N LYS A 262 -6.82 -1.21 -25.60
CA LYS A 262 -5.65 -0.43 -26.05
C LYS A 262 -5.03 0.29 -24.86
N MET A 263 -3.71 0.21 -24.73
CA MET A 263 -2.98 0.98 -23.72
C MET A 263 -2.08 2.00 -24.40
N PHE A 264 -2.20 3.25 -23.99
CA PHE A 264 -1.37 4.36 -24.41
C PHE A 264 -0.48 4.79 -23.24
N LEU A 265 0.82 4.91 -23.43
CA LEU A 265 1.68 5.60 -22.47
C LEU A 265 1.46 7.10 -22.66
N ARG A 266 1.18 7.85 -21.60
CA ARG A 266 1.17 9.32 -21.71
C ARG A 266 2.60 9.75 -22.05
N SER A 267 2.81 10.34 -23.22
CA SER A 267 4.05 11.08 -23.42
C SER A 267 4.02 12.23 -22.42
N THR A 268 5.10 12.38 -21.65
CA THR A 268 5.31 13.61 -20.91
C THR A 268 5.29 14.73 -21.94
N MET A 269 4.23 15.53 -21.99
CA MET A 269 4.33 16.85 -22.59
C MET A 269 5.38 17.57 -21.75
N SER A 270 6.59 17.73 -22.28
CA SER A 270 7.53 18.67 -21.73
C SER A 270 6.87 20.03 -21.88
N THR A 271 6.33 20.55 -20.78
CA THR A 271 6.08 21.99 -20.68
C THR A 271 7.46 22.64 -20.64
N SER A 272 7.92 23.06 -21.81
CA SER A 272 8.97 24.06 -22.00
C SER A 272 8.55 25.40 -21.43
#